data_AF-A0A8E1RR83-F1
#
_entry.id   AF-A0A8E1RR83-F1
#
_cell.length_a   1.000
_cell.length_b   1.000
_cell.length_c   1.000
_cell.angle_alpha   90.00
_cell.angle_beta   90.00
_cell.angle_gamma   90.00
#
_symmetry.space_group_name_H-M   'P 1'
#
loop_
_entity.id
_entity.type
_entity.pdbx_description
1 polymer ?
#
loop_
_entity_poly.entity_id
_entity_poly.type
_entity_poly.pdbx_seq_one_letter_code
_entity_poly.pdbx_strand_id
1 'polypeptide(L)'
;MSGFAARYYQYDGTTSEEPTEVPLYPTITIGKKTVQMEVTHLADISSTPVNKDSSACWFCLHDDDDTNYWFISYNEMGTGLLTAIAIARDGIHKECAKTTEAVKVSVANVPLLNATHGNLVKLFGNKEIAKKKAMLFYHETPVQDGFIQSNTVSYYFDGEKVRGVIIGQITSN
;
A
#
# COMPACT_ATOMS: atom_id res chain seq x y z
N MET A 1 3.70 -11.54 8.58
CA MET A 1 3.43 -11.47 7.11
C MET A 1 4.50 -12.20 6.32
N SER A 2 4.17 -12.70 5.13
CA SER A 2 5.08 -13.33 4.15
C SER A 2 4.90 -12.70 2.76
N GLY A 3 5.64 -13.19 1.76
CA GLY A 3 5.66 -12.62 0.41
C GLY A 3 6.18 -11.18 0.40
N PHE A 4 5.76 -10.42 -0.60
CA PHE A 4 6.08 -9.00 -0.73
C PHE A 4 5.68 -8.18 0.51
N ALA A 5 4.56 -8.49 1.17
CA ALA A 5 4.09 -7.75 2.34
C ALA A 5 5.02 -7.83 3.56
N ALA A 6 5.98 -8.77 3.60
CA ALA A 6 7.04 -8.75 4.63
C ALA A 6 7.88 -7.46 4.57
N ARG A 7 7.93 -6.78 3.42
CA ARG A 7 8.57 -5.46 3.26
C ARG A 7 7.93 -4.37 4.11
N TYR A 8 6.67 -4.52 4.51
CA TYR A 8 5.99 -3.59 5.40
C TYR A 8 6.73 -3.39 6.73
N TYR A 9 7.39 -4.44 7.25
CA TYR A 9 8.18 -4.36 8.47
C TYR A 9 9.63 -3.94 8.25
N GLN A 10 10.10 -3.97 7.01
CA GLN A 10 11.50 -3.76 6.68
C GLN A 10 11.74 -2.28 6.37
N TYR A 11 11.67 -1.46 7.42
CA TYR A 11 12.34 -0.18 7.39
C TYR A 11 13.83 -0.42 7.66
N ASP A 12 14.63 -0.51 6.61
CA ASP A 12 16.08 -0.68 6.72
C ASP A 12 16.84 0.65 6.85
N GLY A 13 16.11 1.79 6.92
CA GLY A 13 16.69 3.13 6.95
C GLY A 13 17.35 3.56 5.63
N THR A 14 17.28 2.75 4.57
CA THR A 14 17.89 3.04 3.27
C THR A 14 16.86 3.46 2.21
N THR A 15 15.58 3.16 2.45
CA THR A 15 14.50 3.62 1.58
C THR A 15 14.37 5.14 1.71
N SER A 16 14.66 5.85 0.62
CA SER A 16 14.53 7.31 0.60
C SER A 16 13.06 7.70 0.70
N GLU A 17 12.78 8.67 1.57
CA GLU A 17 11.46 9.23 1.81
C GLU A 17 11.45 10.66 1.27
N GLU A 18 10.50 10.97 0.39
CA GLU A 18 10.43 12.25 -0.29
C GLU A 18 9.01 12.84 -0.15
N PRO A 19 8.86 14.10 0.28
CA PRO A 19 7.56 14.75 0.25
C PRO A 19 7.12 14.94 -1.21
N THR A 20 5.80 15.01 -1.43
CA THR A 20 5.25 15.35 -2.74
C THR A 20 4.03 16.25 -2.64
N GLU A 21 3.86 17.13 -3.63
CA GLU A 21 2.62 17.89 -3.83
C GLU A 21 1.54 17.07 -4.55
N VAL A 22 1.90 15.91 -5.11
CA VAL A 22 0.95 15.02 -5.78
C VAL A 22 0.05 14.37 -4.70
N PRO A 23 -1.28 14.55 -4.77
CA PRO A 23 -2.16 13.93 -3.78
C PRO A 23 -2.10 12.40 -3.84
N LEU A 24 -1.88 11.76 -2.70
CA LEU A 24 -1.69 10.31 -2.60
C LEU A 24 -2.90 9.55 -2.03
N TYR A 25 -4.10 10.11 -2.15
CA TYR A 25 -5.32 9.49 -1.62
C TYR A 25 -5.70 8.20 -2.35
N PRO A 26 -5.83 7.06 -1.64
CA PRO A 26 -6.21 5.80 -2.25
C PRO A 26 -7.71 5.70 -2.46
N THR A 27 -8.11 5.09 -3.57
CA THR A 27 -9.45 4.56 -3.79
C THR A 27 -9.37 3.04 -3.84
N ILE A 28 -10.14 2.36 -2.98
CA ILE A 28 -10.10 0.90 -2.82
C ILE A 28 -11.52 0.36 -2.95
N THR A 29 -11.69 -0.67 -3.78
CA THR A 29 -12.93 -1.44 -3.87
C THR A 29 -12.67 -2.93 -3.91
N ILE A 30 -13.52 -3.70 -3.23
CA ILE A 30 -13.58 -5.16 -3.34
C ILE A 30 -14.99 -5.52 -3.82
N GLY A 31 -15.11 -5.99 -5.05
CA GLY A 31 -16.40 -6.20 -5.69
C GLY A 31 -17.20 -4.89 -5.78
N LYS A 32 -18.32 -4.81 -5.06
CA LYS A 32 -19.16 -3.60 -4.96
C LYS A 32 -18.91 -2.77 -3.69
N LYS A 33 -18.06 -3.26 -2.77
CA LYS A 33 -17.80 -2.60 -1.50
C LYS A 33 -16.73 -1.53 -1.68
N THR A 34 -17.02 -0.32 -1.23
CA THR A 34 -16.01 0.73 -1.05
C THR A 34 -15.28 0.48 0.26
N VAL A 35 -13.95 0.51 0.21
CA VAL A 35 -13.09 0.33 1.37
C VAL A 35 -12.36 1.63 1.62
N GLN A 36 -12.38 2.10 2.87
CA GLN A 36 -11.76 3.36 3.29
C GLN A 36 -10.69 3.09 4.34
N MET A 37 -9.50 3.65 4.14
CA MET A 37 -8.44 3.61 5.14
C MET A 37 -8.86 4.39 6.39
N GLU A 38 -8.45 3.91 7.55
CA GLU A 38 -8.78 4.44 8.89
C GLU A 38 -10.27 4.44 9.23
N VAL A 39 -11.11 3.75 8.44
CA VAL A 39 -12.56 3.67 8.66
C VAL A 39 -13.07 2.22 8.54
N THR A 40 -12.59 1.46 7.57
CA THR A 40 -13.04 0.08 7.35
C THR A 40 -12.23 -0.90 8.18
N HIS A 41 -12.89 -1.71 9.00
CA HIS A 41 -12.25 -2.81 9.72
C HIS A 41 -11.89 -3.97 8.79
N LEU A 42 -10.72 -4.57 8.99
CA LEU A 42 -10.29 -5.73 8.21
C LEU A 42 -11.29 -6.89 8.28
N ALA A 43 -11.91 -7.10 9.44
CA ALA A 43 -12.89 -8.16 9.65
C ALA A 43 -14.16 -8.01 8.80
N ASP A 44 -14.53 -6.79 8.39
CA ASP A 44 -15.75 -6.52 7.60
C ASP A 44 -15.57 -6.84 6.10
N ILE A 45 -14.30 -6.93 5.67
CA ILE A 45 -13.92 -7.09 4.27
C ILE A 45 -13.14 -8.38 4.01
N SER A 46 -12.66 -9.07 5.05
CA SER A 46 -11.97 -10.36 4.89
C SER A 46 -12.95 -11.50 4.63
N SER A 47 -12.68 -12.33 3.63
CA SER A 47 -13.35 -13.64 3.43
C SER A 47 -12.64 -14.79 4.14
N THR A 48 -11.49 -14.52 4.76
CA THR A 48 -10.66 -15.46 5.52
C THR A 48 -10.36 -14.92 6.91
N PRO A 49 -9.96 -15.76 7.87
CA PRO A 49 -9.48 -15.28 9.17
C PRO A 49 -8.39 -14.21 9.01
N VAL A 50 -8.52 -13.12 9.77
CA VAL A 50 -7.50 -12.08 9.85
C VAL A 50 -6.30 -12.63 10.63
N ASN A 51 -5.14 -12.61 10.01
CA ASN A 51 -3.86 -12.93 10.63
C ASN A 51 -3.42 -11.78 11.53
N LYS A 52 -2.64 -12.10 12.57
CA LYS A 52 -2.12 -11.11 13.50
C LYS A 52 -0.76 -11.51 14.02
N ASP A 53 0.12 -10.54 14.18
CA ASP A 53 1.33 -10.64 14.98
C ASP A 53 1.41 -9.44 15.96
N SER A 54 2.57 -9.19 16.55
CA SER A 54 2.77 -8.08 17.48
C SER A 54 2.63 -6.69 16.83
N SER A 55 2.92 -6.58 15.54
CA SER A 55 3.08 -5.29 14.85
C SER A 55 1.88 -4.93 13.98
N ALA A 56 1.24 -5.92 13.36
CA ALA A 56 0.06 -5.68 12.53
C ALA A 56 -0.95 -6.82 12.57
N CYS A 57 -2.14 -6.54 12.03
CA CYS A 57 -3.06 -7.56 11.56
C CYS A 57 -3.34 -7.40 10.07
N TRP A 58 -3.58 -8.50 9.37
CA TRP A 58 -3.74 -8.51 7.92
C TRP A 58 -4.57 -9.68 7.41
N PHE A 59 -5.13 -9.52 6.23
CA PHE A 59 -5.55 -10.64 5.39
C PHE A 59 -5.01 -10.42 3.98
N CYS A 60 -4.93 -11.49 3.20
CA CYS A 60 -4.45 -11.42 1.82
C CYS A 60 -5.45 -12.03 0.86
N LEU A 61 -5.63 -11.36 -0.28
CA LEU A 61 -6.36 -11.87 -1.43
C LEU A 61 -5.41 -11.96 -2.63
N HIS A 62 -5.68 -12.88 -3.54
CA HIS A 62 -5.06 -12.86 -4.86
C HIS A 62 -6.12 -13.00 -5.97
N ASP A 63 -5.91 -12.30 -7.08
CA ASP A 63 -6.75 -12.38 -8.27
C ASP A 63 -6.28 -13.47 -9.26
N ASP A 64 -6.94 -13.56 -10.42
CA ASP A 64 -6.60 -14.48 -11.50
C ASP A 64 -5.34 -14.06 -12.29
N ASP A 65 -4.87 -12.81 -12.11
CA ASP A 65 -3.66 -12.27 -12.76
C ASP A 65 -2.42 -12.42 -11.84
N ASP A 66 -2.51 -13.27 -10.82
CA ASP A 66 -1.50 -13.49 -9.77
C ASP A 66 -1.09 -12.20 -9.05
N THR A 67 -1.99 -11.22 -8.96
CA THR A 67 -1.80 -10.02 -8.16
C THR A 67 -2.27 -10.29 -6.74
N ASN A 68 -1.36 -10.16 -5.79
CA ASN A 68 -1.64 -10.29 -4.37
C ASN A 68 -1.93 -8.91 -3.76
N TYR A 69 -2.88 -8.88 -2.83
CA TYR A 69 -3.33 -7.72 -2.08
C TYR A 69 -3.33 -8.05 -0.59
N TRP A 70 -2.39 -7.50 0.16
CA TRP A 70 -2.38 -7.60 1.61
C TRP A 70 -3.00 -6.34 2.19
N PHE A 71 -4.15 -6.51 2.84
CA PHE A 71 -4.84 -5.45 3.58
C PHE A 71 -4.32 -5.47 5.01
N ILE A 72 -3.73 -4.38 5.46
CA ILE A 72 -2.91 -4.31 6.66
C ILE A 72 -3.44 -3.23 7.59
N SER A 73 -3.51 -3.55 8.88
CA SER A 73 -3.78 -2.61 9.96
C SER A 73 -2.59 -2.60 10.88
N TYR A 74 -1.97 -1.42 11.04
CA TYR A 74 -0.91 -1.21 12.01
C TYR A 74 -1.49 -1.33 13.42
N ASN A 75 -0.95 -2.20 14.28
CA ASN A 75 -1.61 -2.48 15.57
C ASN A 75 -1.64 -1.27 16.50
N GLU A 76 -0.60 -0.42 16.48
CA GLU A 76 -0.49 0.74 17.37
C GLU A 76 -1.50 1.83 17.03
N MET A 77 -1.68 2.13 15.73
CA MET A 77 -2.53 3.24 15.28
C MET A 77 -3.86 2.80 14.67
N GLY A 78 -3.88 1.66 13.97
CA GLY A 78 -5.03 1.19 13.21
C GLY A 78 -6.04 0.41 14.03
N THR A 79 -5.63 -0.31 15.08
CA THR A 79 -6.53 -1.09 15.96
C THR A 79 -7.52 -2.02 15.21
N GLY A 80 -7.11 -2.56 14.05
CA GLY A 80 -7.93 -3.40 13.19
C GLY A 80 -8.59 -2.67 12.01
N LEU A 81 -8.47 -1.34 11.93
CA LEU A 81 -8.84 -0.52 10.78
C LEU A 81 -7.74 -0.58 9.71
N LEU A 82 -8.11 -0.63 8.45
CA LEU A 82 -7.17 -0.64 7.34
C LEU A 82 -6.29 0.63 7.37
N THR A 83 -4.97 0.48 7.49
CA THR A 83 -4.01 1.61 7.44
C THR A 83 -3.01 1.48 6.30
N ALA A 84 -2.88 0.30 5.70
CA ALA A 84 -2.01 0.09 4.56
C ALA A 84 -2.52 -1.04 3.65
N ILE A 85 -2.11 -0.98 2.39
CA ILE A 85 -2.29 -2.06 1.42
C ILE A 85 -0.97 -2.31 0.69
N ALA A 86 -0.48 -3.54 0.73
CA ALA A 86 0.64 -3.98 -0.10
C ALA A 86 0.10 -4.71 -1.33
N ILE A 87 0.68 -4.44 -2.49
CA ILE A 87 0.26 -5.01 -3.78
C ILE A 87 1.49 -5.48 -4.54
N ALA A 88 1.51 -6.72 -5.02
CA ALA A 88 2.58 -7.23 -5.85
C ALA A 88 2.14 -8.38 -6.76
N ARG A 89 2.94 -8.64 -7.79
CA ARG A 89 2.87 -9.86 -8.61
C ARG A 89 4.13 -10.69 -8.35
N ASP A 90 4.10 -11.46 -7.28
CA ASP A 90 5.25 -12.22 -6.76
C ASP A 90 4.92 -13.71 -6.53
N GLY A 91 3.91 -14.22 -7.24
CA GLY A 91 3.46 -15.62 -7.18
C GLY A 91 2.36 -15.85 -6.14
N ILE A 92 1.77 -17.04 -6.13
CA ILE A 92 0.68 -17.38 -5.20
C ILE A 92 1.25 -17.72 -3.83
N HIS A 93 0.83 -17.00 -2.80
CA HIS A 93 1.20 -17.28 -1.41
C HIS A 93 0.08 -18.00 -0.66
N LYS A 94 0.44 -18.91 0.24
CA LYS A 94 -0.52 -19.79 0.93
C LYS A 94 -1.51 -19.02 1.81
N GLU A 95 -1.09 -17.88 2.36
CA GLU A 95 -1.91 -16.99 3.18
C GLU A 95 -2.87 -16.12 2.37
N CYS A 96 -2.69 -16.05 1.04
CA CYS A 96 -3.54 -15.28 0.15
C CYS A 96 -4.69 -16.17 -0.34
N ALA A 97 -5.91 -15.78 -0.02
CA ALA A 97 -7.10 -16.46 -0.55
C ALA A 97 -7.39 -16.01 -1.98
N LYS A 98 -7.68 -16.96 -2.86
CA LYS A 98 -8.21 -16.64 -4.18
C LYS A 98 -9.55 -15.91 -4.04
N THR A 99 -9.69 -14.77 -4.72
CA THR A 99 -10.95 -14.03 -4.79
C THR A 99 -11.52 -14.03 -6.20
N THR A 100 -12.85 -14.14 -6.31
CA THR A 100 -13.59 -13.88 -7.55
C THR A 100 -14.13 -12.46 -7.61
N GLU A 101 -14.09 -11.73 -6.50
CA GLU A 101 -14.46 -10.31 -6.46
C GLU A 101 -13.29 -9.48 -6.98
N ALA A 102 -13.56 -8.60 -7.93
CA ALA A 102 -12.54 -7.69 -8.47
C ALA A 102 -12.03 -6.77 -7.36
N VAL A 103 -10.73 -6.84 -7.08
CA VAL A 103 -10.03 -5.90 -6.21
C VAL A 103 -9.47 -4.78 -7.06
N LYS A 104 -9.83 -3.53 -6.75
CA LYS A 104 -9.30 -2.36 -7.43
C LYS A 104 -8.68 -1.44 -6.41
N VAL A 105 -7.44 -1.06 -6.67
CA VAL A 105 -6.70 -0.09 -5.88
C VAL A 105 -6.12 0.92 -6.85
N SER A 106 -6.38 2.20 -6.60
CA SER A 106 -5.85 3.29 -7.40
C SER A 106 -5.52 4.49 -6.53
N VAL A 107 -4.58 5.30 -7.00
CA VAL A 107 -4.31 6.64 -6.51
C VAL A 107 -4.40 7.56 -7.72
N ALA A 108 -5.15 8.65 -7.61
CA ALA A 108 -5.50 9.47 -8.78
C ALA A 108 -4.24 10.03 -9.46
N ASN A 109 -4.09 9.78 -10.77
CA ASN A 109 -2.93 10.20 -11.58
C ASN A 109 -1.56 9.62 -11.15
N VAL A 110 -1.55 8.63 -10.26
CA VAL A 110 -0.33 7.99 -9.76
C VAL A 110 -0.27 6.55 -10.26
N PRO A 111 0.73 6.20 -11.10
CA PRO A 111 0.86 4.84 -11.60
C PRO A 111 1.41 3.92 -10.51
N LEU A 112 0.83 2.73 -10.35
CA LEU A 112 1.22 1.76 -9.33
C LEU A 112 2.13 0.66 -9.92
N LEU A 113 1.63 -0.56 -10.06
CA LEU A 113 2.39 -1.67 -10.64
C LEU A 113 2.78 -1.43 -12.10
N ASN A 114 3.93 -1.96 -12.50
CA ASN A 114 4.54 -1.85 -13.84
C ASN A 114 4.92 -0.44 -14.29
N ALA A 115 4.75 0.59 -13.46
CA ALA A 115 5.33 1.91 -13.71
C ALA A 115 6.84 1.78 -13.88
N THR A 116 7.42 2.52 -14.83
CA THR A 116 8.87 2.59 -14.97
C THR A 116 9.46 3.70 -14.11
N HIS A 117 10.77 3.65 -13.87
CA HIS A 117 11.50 4.80 -13.32
C HIS A 117 11.18 6.08 -14.10
N GLY A 118 11.18 6.03 -15.43
CA GLY A 118 10.82 7.18 -16.28
C GLY A 118 9.40 7.71 -16.05
N ASN A 119 8.41 6.85 -15.79
CA ASN A 119 7.06 7.30 -15.44
C ASN A 119 7.05 8.10 -14.14
N LEU A 120 7.77 7.61 -13.13
CA LEU A 120 7.81 8.22 -11.80
C LEU A 120 8.68 9.49 -11.77
N VAL A 121 9.79 9.53 -12.50
CA VAL A 121 10.59 10.75 -12.71
C VAL A 121 9.75 11.85 -13.37
N LYS A 122 8.91 11.50 -14.35
CA LYS A 122 8.04 12.47 -15.02
C LYS A 122 6.96 13.01 -14.07
N LEU A 123 6.42 12.18 -13.20
CA LEU A 123 5.35 12.55 -12.27
C LEU A 123 5.88 13.40 -11.10
N PHE A 124 6.95 12.93 -10.45
CA PHE A 124 7.46 13.53 -9.22
C PHE A 124 8.61 14.52 -9.45
N GLY A 125 9.16 14.61 -10.67
CA GLY A 125 10.25 15.54 -11.01
C GLY A 125 11.62 15.16 -10.42
N ASN A 126 11.72 14.09 -9.64
CA ASN A 126 12.96 13.68 -8.98
C ASN A 126 13.76 12.69 -9.84
N LYS A 127 14.89 13.15 -10.40
CA LYS A 127 15.77 12.32 -11.25
C LYS A 127 16.47 11.20 -10.48
N GLU A 128 16.62 11.31 -9.16
CA GLU A 128 17.29 10.28 -8.37
C GLU A 128 16.46 9.00 -8.28
N ILE A 129 15.14 9.05 -8.54
CA ILE A 129 14.27 7.87 -8.66
C ILE A 129 14.92 6.81 -9.56
N ALA A 130 15.50 7.21 -10.70
CA ALA A 130 16.08 6.30 -11.70
C ALA A 130 17.22 5.41 -11.20
N LYS A 131 17.78 5.69 -10.02
CA LYS A 131 18.87 4.89 -9.41
C LYS A 131 18.40 4.05 -8.21
N LYS A 132 17.12 4.16 -7.84
CA LYS A 132 16.59 3.61 -6.57
C LYS A 132 15.95 2.25 -6.81
N LYS A 133 16.22 1.34 -5.87
CA LYS A 133 15.55 0.03 -5.79
C LYS A 133 14.24 0.10 -5.00
N ALA A 134 14.11 1.08 -4.12
CA ALA A 134 12.88 1.43 -3.43
C ALA A 134 12.86 2.92 -3.11
N MET A 135 11.67 3.50 -3.06
CA MET A 135 11.46 4.90 -2.66
C MET A 135 10.05 5.08 -2.13
N LEU A 136 9.89 5.90 -1.11
CA LEU A 136 8.62 6.26 -0.51
C LEU A 136 8.34 7.73 -0.81
N PHE A 137 7.13 8.00 -1.29
CA PHE A 137 6.57 9.34 -1.35
C PHE A 137 5.51 9.50 -0.28
N TYR A 138 5.46 10.67 0.36
CA TYR A 138 4.42 11.02 1.29
C TYR A 138 3.79 12.36 0.95
N HIS A 139 2.48 12.46 1.17
CA HIS A 139 1.70 13.67 1.06
C HIS A 139 0.95 13.89 2.37
N GLU A 140 1.19 15.02 3.02
CA GLU A 140 0.58 15.37 4.29
C GLU A 140 -0.53 16.39 4.08
N THR A 141 -1.66 16.15 4.74
CA THR A 141 -2.82 17.03 4.71
C THR A 141 -3.25 17.36 6.12
N PRO A 142 -3.29 18.65 6.51
CA PRO A 142 -3.89 19.06 7.77
C PRO A 142 -5.37 18.64 7.81
N VAL A 143 -5.79 18.06 8.92
CA VAL A 143 -7.19 17.71 9.20
C VAL A 143 -7.66 18.43 10.47
N GLN A 144 -8.84 18.05 11.00
CA GLN A 144 -9.44 18.73 12.16
C GLN A 144 -8.58 18.57 13.42
N ASP A 145 -8.75 19.50 14.37
CA ASP A 145 -8.16 19.45 15.72
C ASP A 145 -6.62 19.39 15.75
N GLY A 146 -5.96 19.90 14.71
CA GLY A 146 -4.50 19.97 14.64
C GLY A 146 -3.82 18.67 14.20
N PHE A 147 -4.57 17.63 13.86
CA PHE A 147 -4.04 16.40 13.31
C PHE A 147 -3.58 16.57 11.85
N ILE A 148 -2.68 15.71 11.43
CA ILE A 148 -2.17 15.59 10.06
C ILE A 148 -2.45 14.17 9.58
N GLN A 149 -3.06 14.05 8.40
CA GLN A 149 -3.16 12.80 7.68
C GLN A 149 -1.97 12.67 6.72
N SER A 150 -1.19 11.61 6.89
CA SER A 150 -0.08 11.27 6.01
C SER A 150 -0.47 10.11 5.10
N ASN A 151 -0.54 10.38 3.80
CA ASN A 151 -0.74 9.38 2.75
C ASN A 151 0.60 9.02 2.12
N THR A 152 0.89 7.73 1.99
CA THR A 152 2.19 7.27 1.47
C THR A 152 2.02 6.32 0.31
N VAL A 153 2.97 6.36 -0.63
CA VAL A 153 3.16 5.32 -1.66
C VAL A 153 4.64 4.95 -1.70
N SER A 154 4.95 3.72 -1.29
CA SER A 154 6.27 3.10 -1.42
C SER A 154 6.34 2.26 -2.68
N TYR A 155 7.33 2.53 -3.51
CA TYR A 155 7.62 1.78 -4.73
C TYR A 155 8.81 0.85 -4.52
N TYR A 156 8.70 -0.38 -5.02
CA TYR A 156 9.78 -1.36 -5.03
C TYR A 156 10.00 -1.86 -6.46
N PHE A 157 11.22 -1.66 -6.95
CA PHE A 157 11.60 -1.92 -8.33
C PHE A 157 12.30 -3.27 -8.50
N ASP A 158 12.04 -3.91 -9.63
CA ASP A 158 12.85 -4.99 -10.17
C ASP A 158 13.27 -4.61 -11.60
N GLY A 159 14.56 -4.31 -11.75
CA GLY A 159 15.05 -3.61 -12.93
C GLY A 159 14.34 -2.25 -13.10
N GLU A 160 13.86 -1.98 -14.31
CA GLU A 160 13.25 -0.71 -14.71
C GLU A 160 11.81 -0.51 -14.18
N LYS A 161 11.15 -1.58 -13.71
CA LYS A 161 9.71 -1.58 -13.43
C LYS A 161 9.40 -1.79 -11.95
N VAL A 162 8.36 -1.10 -11.49
CA VAL A 162 7.73 -1.34 -10.19
C VAL A 162 7.08 -2.72 -10.19
N ARG A 163 7.47 -3.56 -9.22
CA ARG A 163 6.90 -4.90 -9.00
C ARG A 163 6.06 -5.03 -7.75
N GLY A 164 6.26 -4.13 -6.80
CA GLY A 164 5.41 -4.04 -5.63
C GLY A 164 5.25 -2.61 -5.17
N VAL A 165 4.09 -2.34 -4.59
CA VAL A 165 3.76 -1.06 -3.99
C VAL A 165 3.16 -1.27 -2.61
N ILE A 166 3.47 -0.36 -1.69
CA ILE A 166 2.77 -0.26 -0.40
C ILE A 166 2.14 1.12 -0.35
N ILE A 167 0.84 1.17 -0.13
CA ILE A 167 0.10 2.41 0.02
C ILE A 167 -0.34 2.49 1.48
N GLY A 168 -0.07 3.61 2.15
CA GLY A 168 -0.40 3.82 3.55
C GLY A 168 -1.24 5.07 3.77
N GLN A 169 -1.98 5.09 4.86
CA GLN A 169 -2.61 6.28 5.42
C GLN A 169 -2.64 6.16 6.94
N ILE A 170 -2.10 7.17 7.62
CA ILE A 170 -2.13 7.30 9.07
C ILE A 170 -2.40 8.77 9.41
N THR A 171 -3.32 8.99 10.33
CA THR A 171 -3.60 10.30 10.93
C THR A 171 -2.96 10.38 12.32
N SER A 172 -2.15 11.40 12.56
CA SER A 172 -1.41 11.61 13.81
C SER A 172 -1.31 13.09 14.17
N ASN A 173 -0.89 13.38 15.41
CA ASN A 173 -0.60 14.73 15.92
C ASN A 173 0.92 14.90 16.03
#